data_AF-A0A661STY7-F1
#
_entry.id   AF-A0A661STY7-F1
#
_cell.length_a   1.000
_cell.length_b   1.000
_cell.length_c   1.000
_cell.angle_alpha   90.00
_cell.angle_beta   90.00
_cell.angle_gamma   90.00
#
_symmetry.space_group_name_H-M   'P 1'
#
loop_
_entity.id
_entity.type
_entity.pdbx_description
1 polymer ?
#
loop_
_entity_poly.entity_id
_entity_poly.type
_entity_poly.pdbx_seq_one_letter_code
_entity_poly.pdbx_strand_id
1 'polypeptide(L)'
;MFEKQPLYAPAPVADMINRMTATDALFTQTPAAKALLRLNTGIKAYILLSSFFHHLAGSRSWILGVHHGWKGVNPVAAYKAGLKKIEDLHPLVDFGVRHGLTLGELQDWSENLLREDKGLTEALVHRLGLEKAAGAIEKVKFYREKFTDSLFKKFFAGLKAEAFVVEYTHELQKAQEKYAAGKLKSAPDPDLIAEQMATLINADFGELHLKRMGRNPTLQKLARLILLAPDWTESNFRTVTGMIPVLNKWIDKMTGGVPAPPGMDRIYRKFWGRVALRIAVATIIAQLLLNGKDDSEEFIKEQMLSNRFNKLRWTEIDITRLYRMLGIDTEGQRKTFSIGGHFSDPLKLIEAWRLSKGKGPPGTRIAGALGTGTDWAGRPFTGVSAMLG
;
A
#
# COMPACT_ATOMS: atom_id res chain seq x y z
N MET A 1 -36.71 11.43 -17.41
CA MET A 1 -35.85 10.52 -18.19
C MET A 1 -34.52 11.25 -18.38
N PHE A 2 -33.38 10.70 -17.95
CA PHE A 2 -32.09 11.37 -18.13
C PHE A 2 -31.53 11.01 -19.53
N GLU A 3 -31.32 12.02 -20.37
CA GLU A 3 -30.79 11.85 -21.73
C GLU A 3 -29.26 12.01 -21.72
N LYS A 4 -28.54 11.14 -22.46
CA LYS A 4 -27.08 11.25 -22.58
C LYS A 4 -26.74 12.43 -23.50
N GLN A 5 -26.08 13.44 -22.95
CA GLN A 5 -25.60 14.60 -23.72
C GLN A 5 -24.14 14.39 -24.12
N PRO A 6 -23.76 14.69 -25.38
CA PRO A 6 -22.36 14.70 -25.79
C PRO A 6 -21.62 15.83 -25.06
N LEU A 7 -20.50 15.50 -24.41
CA LEU A 7 -19.63 16.46 -23.73
C LEU A 7 -18.39 16.67 -24.57
N TYR A 8 -18.17 17.91 -25.02
CA TYR A 8 -16.95 18.27 -25.74
C TYR A 8 -15.82 18.51 -24.74
N ALA A 9 -14.75 17.74 -24.88
CA ALA A 9 -13.52 17.91 -24.12
C ALA A 9 -12.31 17.76 -25.07
N PRO A 10 -11.15 18.37 -24.76
CA PRO A 10 -9.92 18.09 -25.49
C PRO A 10 -9.68 16.57 -25.57
N ALA A 11 -9.20 16.08 -26.72
CA ALA A 11 -9.07 14.64 -26.97
C ALA A 11 -8.42 13.84 -25.82
N PRO A 12 -7.32 14.32 -25.17
CA PRO A 12 -6.74 13.60 -24.02
C PRO A 12 -7.68 13.47 -22.82
N VAL A 13 -8.51 14.50 -22.58
CA VAL A 13 -9.50 14.53 -21.49
C VAL A 13 -10.68 13.63 -21.85
N ALA A 14 -11.15 13.66 -23.10
CA ALA A 14 -12.19 12.76 -23.59
C ALA A 14 -11.78 11.29 -23.47
N ASP A 15 -10.56 10.94 -23.88
CA ASP A 15 -10.01 9.58 -23.74
C ASP A 15 -9.89 9.14 -22.29
N MET A 16 -9.51 10.05 -21.40
CA MET A 16 -9.49 9.80 -19.97
C MET A 16 -10.89 9.52 -19.43
N ILE A 17 -11.86 10.40 -19.72
CA ILE A 17 -13.27 10.24 -19.29
C ILE A 17 -13.83 8.92 -19.81
N ASN A 18 -13.66 8.63 -21.11
CA ASN A 18 -14.15 7.39 -21.72
C ASN A 18 -13.59 6.14 -21.04
N ARG A 19 -12.30 6.14 -20.66
CA ARG A 19 -11.69 5.03 -19.90
C ARG A 19 -12.26 4.92 -18.49
N MET A 20 -12.46 6.04 -17.80
CA MET A 20 -13.00 6.09 -16.43
C MET A 20 -14.45 5.64 -16.35
N THR A 21 -15.25 5.99 -17.37
CA THR A 21 -16.69 5.68 -17.44
C THR A 21 -16.99 4.40 -18.21
N ALA A 22 -15.96 3.72 -18.73
CA ALA A 22 -16.14 2.45 -19.44
C ALA A 22 -16.88 1.45 -18.54
N THR A 23 -17.94 0.85 -19.06
CA THR A 23 -18.63 -0.23 -18.36
C THR A 23 -17.82 -1.50 -18.50
N ASP A 24 -17.49 -2.12 -17.38
CA ASP A 24 -16.82 -3.42 -17.38
C ASP A 24 -17.80 -4.54 -17.74
N ALA A 25 -17.94 -4.82 -19.04
CA ALA A 25 -18.83 -5.86 -19.55
C ALA A 25 -18.44 -7.26 -19.07
N LEU A 26 -17.14 -7.56 -18.96
CA LEU A 26 -16.65 -8.91 -18.63
C LEU A 26 -17.16 -9.37 -17.25
N PHE A 27 -16.90 -8.60 -16.19
CA PHE A 27 -17.29 -9.02 -14.83
C PHE A 27 -18.72 -8.63 -14.45
N THR A 28 -19.41 -7.81 -15.26
CA THR A 28 -20.83 -7.49 -15.01
C THR A 28 -21.78 -8.44 -15.72
N GLN A 29 -21.46 -8.86 -16.95
CA GLN A 29 -22.35 -9.66 -17.79
C GLN A 29 -22.08 -11.17 -17.71
N THR A 30 -20.87 -11.59 -17.32
CA THR A 30 -20.52 -13.01 -17.24
C THR A 30 -20.67 -13.53 -15.80
N PRO A 31 -21.68 -14.38 -15.50
CA PRO A 31 -21.94 -14.82 -14.12
C PRO A 31 -20.74 -15.51 -13.45
N ALA A 32 -20.01 -16.34 -14.21
CA ALA A 32 -18.82 -17.04 -13.73
C ALA A 32 -17.69 -16.07 -13.36
N ALA A 33 -17.42 -15.07 -14.21
CA ALA A 33 -16.40 -14.06 -13.93
C ALA A 33 -16.77 -13.20 -12.71
N LYS A 34 -18.05 -12.83 -12.58
CA LYS A 34 -18.57 -12.12 -11.40
C LYS A 34 -18.40 -12.93 -10.12
N ALA A 35 -18.72 -14.23 -10.15
CA ALA A 35 -18.57 -15.13 -9.01
C ALA A 35 -17.09 -15.30 -8.61
N LEU A 36 -16.20 -15.50 -9.58
CA LEU A 36 -14.76 -15.63 -9.34
C LEU A 36 -14.18 -14.35 -8.72
N LEU A 37 -14.55 -13.18 -9.26
CA LEU A 37 -14.13 -11.90 -8.71
C LEU A 37 -14.60 -11.72 -7.26
N ARG A 38 -15.87 -12.01 -6.97
CA ARG A 38 -16.42 -11.94 -5.61
C ARG A 38 -15.69 -12.86 -4.64
N LEU A 39 -15.44 -14.12 -5.03
CA LEU A 39 -14.70 -15.08 -4.20
C LEU A 39 -13.28 -14.58 -3.92
N ASN A 40 -12.55 -14.16 -4.96
CA ASN A 40 -11.20 -13.63 -4.83
C ASN A 40 -11.16 -12.36 -3.95
N THR A 41 -12.09 -11.42 -4.13
CA THR A 41 -12.22 -10.23 -3.27
C THR A 41 -12.54 -10.61 -1.83
N GLY A 42 -13.41 -11.60 -1.60
CA GLY A 42 -13.75 -12.09 -0.27
C GLY A 42 -12.57 -12.73 0.46
N ILE A 43 -11.76 -13.55 -0.23
CA ILE A 43 -10.55 -14.15 0.35
C ILE A 43 -9.51 -13.06 0.65
N LYS A 44 -9.31 -12.12 -0.28
CA LYS A 44 -8.38 -11.00 -0.10
C LYS A 44 -8.78 -10.13 1.07
N ALA A 45 -10.07 -9.83 1.20
CA ALA A 45 -10.64 -9.18 2.38
C ALA A 45 -10.06 -9.77 3.66
N TYR A 46 -10.20 -11.08 3.77
CA TYR A 46 -9.97 -11.79 4.99
C TYR A 46 -8.49 -11.72 5.36
N ILE A 47 -7.62 -11.93 4.37
CA ILE A 47 -6.17 -11.78 4.51
C ILE A 47 -5.80 -10.36 4.95
N LEU A 48 -6.42 -9.34 4.33
CA LEU A 48 -6.12 -7.94 4.62
C LEU A 48 -6.65 -7.48 5.99
N LEU A 49 -7.74 -8.07 6.48
CA LEU A 49 -8.32 -7.81 7.79
C LEU A 49 -7.56 -8.51 8.91
N SER A 50 -7.18 -9.77 8.68
CA SER A 50 -6.49 -10.58 9.69
C SER A 50 -5.03 -10.15 9.86
N SER A 51 -4.44 -9.50 8.85
CA SER A 51 -3.08 -9.00 8.94
C SER A 51 -3.07 -7.55 9.43
N PHE A 52 -2.36 -7.28 10.53
CA PHE A 52 -2.02 -5.90 10.96
C PHE A 52 -1.12 -5.16 9.95
N PHE A 53 -0.99 -5.68 8.72
CA PHE A 53 -0.12 -5.17 7.67
C PHE A 53 -0.39 -3.70 7.37
N HIS A 54 -1.64 -3.32 7.11
CA HIS A 54 -2.00 -1.94 6.75
C HIS A 54 -1.77 -0.95 7.89
N HIS A 55 -2.10 -1.33 9.13
CA HIS A 55 -1.81 -0.50 10.30
C HIS A 55 -0.30 -0.23 10.42
N LEU A 56 0.52 -1.27 10.26
CA LEU A 56 1.98 -1.14 10.26
C LEU A 56 2.49 -0.37 9.04
N ALA A 57 1.86 -0.51 7.87
CA ALA A 57 2.25 0.20 6.66
C ALA A 57 2.00 1.71 6.82
N GLY A 58 0.78 2.12 7.18
CA GLY A 58 0.47 3.53 7.44
C GLY A 58 1.31 4.13 8.58
N SER A 59 1.54 3.36 9.65
CA SER A 59 2.44 3.80 10.74
C SER A 59 3.88 3.99 10.26
N ARG A 60 4.39 3.09 9.42
CA ARG A 60 5.74 3.22 8.83
C ARG A 60 5.83 4.39 7.87
N SER A 61 4.82 4.63 7.04
CA SER A 61 4.76 5.82 6.16
C SER A 61 4.84 7.11 6.98
N TRP A 62 4.10 7.19 8.09
CA TRP A 62 4.22 8.30 9.03
C TRP A 62 5.64 8.42 9.62
N ILE A 63 6.12 7.37 10.29
CA ILE A 63 7.37 7.38 11.07
C ILE A 63 8.60 7.59 10.18
N LEU A 64 8.62 7.00 8.99
CA LEU A 64 9.81 6.96 8.12
C LEU A 64 9.69 7.98 6.98
N GLY A 65 8.48 8.25 6.50
CA GLY A 65 8.22 9.11 5.35
C GLY A 65 8.05 10.59 5.69
N VAL A 66 7.43 10.95 6.83
CA VAL A 66 6.98 12.34 7.09
C VAL A 66 7.99 13.19 7.88
N HIS A 67 8.04 14.51 7.63
CA HIS A 67 8.92 15.49 8.26
C HIS A 67 8.40 15.86 9.64
N HIS A 68 8.70 15.05 10.64
CA HIS A 68 8.37 15.35 12.04
C HIS A 68 9.62 15.33 12.92
N GLY A 69 9.58 16.11 14.00
CA GLY A 69 10.54 15.99 15.11
C GLY A 69 10.24 14.76 15.98
N TRP A 70 11.07 14.55 17.01
CA TRP A 70 10.91 13.42 17.95
C TRP A 70 9.55 13.39 18.64
N LYS A 71 9.00 14.56 19.01
CA LYS A 71 7.67 14.67 19.63
C LYS A 71 6.51 14.31 18.69
N GLY A 72 6.74 14.38 17.37
CA GLY A 72 5.73 14.11 16.34
C GLY A 72 5.76 12.68 15.79
N VAL A 73 6.60 11.78 16.30
CA VAL A 73 6.77 10.44 15.73
C VAL A 73 5.58 9.50 15.98
N ASN A 74 4.73 9.79 16.97
CA ASN A 74 3.64 8.90 17.36
C ASN A 74 2.52 8.87 16.30
N PRO A 75 2.32 7.75 15.58
CA PRO A 75 1.32 7.67 14.52
C PRO A 75 -0.11 7.74 15.06
N VAL A 76 -0.38 7.32 16.30
CA VAL A 76 -1.72 7.41 16.90
C VAL A 76 -2.11 8.86 17.17
N ALA A 77 -1.16 9.66 17.67
CA ALA A 77 -1.38 11.09 17.88
C ALA A 77 -1.60 11.82 16.55
N ALA A 78 -0.78 11.51 15.55
CA ALA A 78 -0.88 12.08 14.20
C ALA A 78 -2.22 11.74 13.54
N TYR A 79 -2.64 10.48 13.58
CA TYR A 79 -3.95 10.04 13.09
C TYR A 79 -5.10 10.84 13.73
N LYS A 80 -5.11 10.97 15.05
CA LYS A 80 -6.16 11.72 15.78
C LYS A 80 -6.13 13.21 15.41
N ALA A 81 -4.96 13.81 15.28
CA ALA A 81 -4.81 15.20 14.86
C ALA A 81 -5.33 15.41 13.44
N GLY A 82 -5.02 14.50 12.52
CA GLY A 82 -5.53 14.55 11.16
C GLY A 82 -7.03 14.36 11.06
N LEU A 83 -7.62 13.45 11.84
CA LEU A 83 -9.09 13.34 11.93
C LEU A 83 -9.73 14.63 12.42
N LYS A 84 -9.18 15.22 13.48
CA LYS A 84 -9.66 16.51 13.99
C LYS A 84 -9.59 17.59 12.90
N LYS A 85 -8.52 17.64 12.11
CA LYS A 85 -8.40 18.57 10.97
C LYS A 85 -9.42 18.31 9.86
N ILE A 86 -9.79 17.05 9.61
CA ILE A 86 -10.85 16.70 8.66
C ILE A 86 -12.22 17.16 9.20
N GLU A 87 -12.53 16.85 10.45
CA GLU A 87 -13.78 17.23 11.13
C GLU A 87 -13.94 18.76 11.20
N ASP A 88 -12.86 19.48 11.52
CA ASP A 88 -12.84 20.94 11.62
C ASP A 88 -12.76 21.64 10.24
N LEU A 89 -12.81 20.90 9.12
CA LEU A 89 -12.65 21.41 7.75
C LEU A 89 -11.42 22.33 7.59
N HIS A 90 -10.29 21.91 8.16
CA HIS A 90 -9.08 22.72 8.22
C HIS A 90 -8.67 23.20 6.80
N PRO A 91 -8.37 24.50 6.58
CA PRO A 91 -8.17 25.05 5.24
C PRO A 91 -7.09 24.34 4.40
N LEU A 92 -5.99 23.91 5.04
CA LEU A 92 -4.95 23.15 4.35
C LEU A 92 -5.39 21.75 3.90
N VAL A 93 -6.32 21.11 4.63
CA VAL A 93 -6.85 19.80 4.20
C VAL A 93 -7.75 19.98 2.97
N ASP A 94 -8.65 20.97 3.01
CA ASP A 94 -9.46 21.34 1.83
C ASP A 94 -8.59 21.71 0.63
N PHE A 95 -7.55 22.53 0.86
CA PHE A 95 -6.57 22.90 -0.15
C PHE A 95 -5.87 21.66 -0.76
N GLY A 96 -5.45 20.70 0.07
CA GLY A 96 -4.89 19.44 -0.40
C GLY A 96 -5.87 18.62 -1.22
N VAL A 97 -7.13 18.51 -0.80
CA VAL A 97 -8.17 17.75 -1.52
C VAL A 97 -8.44 18.34 -2.91
N ARG A 98 -8.48 19.67 -3.03
CA ARG A 98 -8.59 20.38 -4.31
C ARG A 98 -7.41 20.09 -5.23
N HIS A 99 -6.22 19.88 -4.65
CA HIS A 99 -4.98 19.51 -5.35
C HIS A 99 -4.74 18.00 -5.45
N GLY A 100 -5.77 17.19 -5.26
CA GLY A 100 -5.71 15.76 -5.54
C GLY A 100 -5.46 14.85 -4.34
N LEU A 101 -5.35 15.38 -3.12
CA LEU A 101 -5.25 14.54 -1.91
C LEU A 101 -6.50 13.68 -1.79
N THR A 102 -6.30 12.37 -1.61
CA THR A 102 -7.40 11.41 -1.50
C THR A 102 -7.53 10.99 -0.05
N LEU A 103 -8.72 11.17 0.52
CA LEU A 103 -9.02 10.85 1.92
C LEU A 103 -10.20 9.89 1.98
N GLY A 104 -9.99 8.71 2.58
CA GLY A 104 -11.06 7.76 2.90
C GLY A 104 -11.69 7.06 1.70
N GLU A 105 -11.05 7.06 0.53
CA GLU A 105 -11.54 6.30 -0.62
C GLU A 105 -11.16 4.82 -0.47
N LEU A 106 -12.17 3.96 -0.29
CA LEU A 106 -11.99 2.52 -0.26
C LEU A 106 -11.83 1.98 -1.68
N GLN A 107 -10.60 1.68 -2.09
CA GLN A 107 -10.29 1.22 -3.45
C GLN A 107 -9.92 -0.25 -3.53
N ASP A 108 -9.21 -0.78 -2.54
CA ASP A 108 -8.95 -2.21 -2.41
C ASP A 108 -10.25 -3.01 -2.20
N TRP A 109 -11.33 -2.31 -1.84
CA TRP A 109 -12.60 -2.88 -1.39
C TRP A 109 -13.79 -2.37 -2.19
N SER A 110 -14.59 -3.28 -2.75
CA SER A 110 -15.91 -2.91 -3.27
C SER A 110 -16.95 -3.28 -2.22
N GLU A 111 -17.37 -2.29 -1.43
CA GLU A 111 -18.46 -2.47 -0.44
C GLU A 111 -19.70 -3.08 -1.12
N ASN A 112 -20.03 -2.59 -2.31
CA ASN A 112 -21.20 -3.07 -3.07
C ASN A 112 -21.11 -4.56 -3.42
N LEU A 113 -19.94 -5.08 -3.78
CA LEU A 113 -19.80 -6.52 -4.12
C LEU A 113 -20.04 -7.46 -2.93
N LEU A 114 -20.02 -6.93 -1.70
CA LEU A 114 -20.12 -7.70 -0.47
C LEU A 114 -21.39 -7.41 0.34
N ARG A 115 -21.99 -6.24 0.12
CA ARG A 115 -23.32 -5.87 0.61
C ARG A 115 -24.45 -6.32 -0.31
N GLU A 116 -24.15 -6.80 -1.52
CA GLU A 116 -25.18 -7.43 -2.37
C GLU A 116 -25.72 -8.69 -1.67
N ASP A 117 -26.93 -8.56 -1.11
CA ASP A 117 -27.72 -9.42 -0.19
C ASP A 117 -28.00 -10.88 -0.61
N LYS A 118 -27.28 -11.41 -1.61
CA LYS A 118 -27.38 -12.82 -2.04
C LYS A 118 -26.01 -13.33 -2.48
N GLY A 119 -25.02 -13.14 -1.62
CA GLY A 119 -23.65 -13.54 -1.91
C GLY A 119 -23.53 -15.06 -2.08
N LEU A 120 -22.48 -15.50 -2.81
CA LEU A 120 -22.17 -16.93 -2.96
C LEU A 120 -22.11 -17.65 -1.60
N THR A 121 -21.64 -16.94 -0.57
CA THR A 121 -21.55 -17.43 0.82
C THR A 121 -22.92 -17.66 1.45
N GLU A 122 -23.89 -16.75 1.33
CA GLU A 122 -25.25 -16.97 1.82
C GLU A 122 -25.95 -18.08 1.05
N ALA A 123 -25.76 -18.13 -0.27
CA ALA A 123 -26.30 -19.20 -1.10
C ALA A 123 -25.72 -20.57 -0.69
N LEU A 124 -24.42 -20.64 -0.37
CA LEU A 124 -23.76 -21.84 0.15
C LEU A 124 -24.26 -22.22 1.55
N VAL A 125 -24.37 -21.25 2.46
CA VAL A 125 -24.84 -21.45 3.84
C VAL A 125 -26.29 -21.97 3.84
N HIS A 126 -27.16 -21.39 3.02
CA HIS A 126 -28.52 -21.89 2.84
C HIS A 126 -28.54 -23.28 2.20
N ARG A 127 -27.73 -23.52 1.16
CA ARG A 127 -27.69 -24.83 0.49
C ARG A 127 -27.16 -25.94 1.39
N LEU A 128 -26.31 -25.61 2.36
CA LEU A 128 -25.75 -26.55 3.33
C LEU A 128 -26.58 -26.67 4.62
N GLY A 129 -27.71 -25.98 4.74
CA GLY A 129 -28.56 -26.04 5.96
C GLY A 129 -27.86 -25.49 7.20
N LEU A 130 -27.02 -24.47 7.04
CA LEU A 130 -26.21 -23.89 8.10
C LEU A 130 -26.83 -22.59 8.63
N GLU A 131 -28.14 -22.52 8.89
CA GLU A 131 -28.80 -21.25 9.26
C GLU A 131 -28.24 -20.64 10.56
N LYS A 132 -27.81 -21.48 11.51
CA LYS A 132 -27.11 -21.03 12.72
C LYS A 132 -25.77 -20.34 12.41
N ALA A 133 -25.10 -20.74 11.33
CA ALA A 133 -23.89 -20.08 10.86
C ALA A 133 -24.19 -18.74 10.17
N ALA A 134 -25.40 -18.54 9.62
CA ALA A 134 -25.78 -17.26 9.00
C ALA A 134 -25.69 -16.10 9.99
N GLY A 135 -26.20 -16.27 11.22
CA GLY A 135 -26.09 -15.25 12.26
C GLY A 135 -24.64 -14.95 12.69
N ALA A 136 -23.76 -15.96 12.69
CA ALA A 136 -22.33 -15.77 12.94
C ALA A 136 -21.64 -15.03 11.77
N ILE A 137 -22.00 -15.36 10.52
CA ILE A 137 -21.48 -14.73 9.31
C ILE A 137 -21.86 -13.25 9.28
N GLU A 138 -23.11 -12.90 9.62
CA GLU A 138 -23.54 -11.49 9.71
C GLU A 138 -22.76 -10.72 10.77
N LYS A 139 -22.55 -11.30 11.96
CA LYS A 139 -21.68 -10.69 12.98
C LYS A 139 -20.26 -10.47 12.46
N VAL A 140 -19.68 -11.47 11.79
CA VAL A 140 -18.34 -11.35 11.19
C VAL A 140 -18.30 -10.25 10.12
N LYS A 141 -19.31 -10.17 9.24
CA LYS A 141 -19.44 -9.09 8.25
C LYS A 141 -19.47 -7.72 8.93
N PHE A 142 -20.26 -7.56 9.98
CA PHE A 142 -20.37 -6.30 10.73
C PHE A 142 -19.05 -5.88 11.39
N TYR A 143 -18.37 -6.78 12.11
CA TYR A 143 -17.08 -6.47 12.73
C TYR A 143 -16.00 -6.18 11.68
N ARG A 144 -16.03 -6.91 10.56
CA ARG A 144 -15.18 -6.62 9.41
C ARG A 144 -15.41 -5.20 8.89
N GLU A 145 -16.66 -4.81 8.63
CA GLU A 145 -16.96 -3.47 8.11
C GLU A 145 -16.49 -2.39 9.07
N LYS A 146 -16.75 -2.56 10.38
CA LYS A 146 -16.23 -1.66 11.42
C LYS A 146 -14.71 -1.57 11.41
N PHE A 147 -14.01 -2.69 11.26
CA PHE A 147 -12.55 -2.70 11.20
C PHE A 147 -12.04 -2.02 9.93
N THR A 148 -12.60 -2.33 8.76
CA THR A 148 -12.28 -1.67 7.48
C THR A 148 -12.50 -0.17 7.56
N ASP A 149 -13.63 0.28 8.11
CA ASP A 149 -13.93 1.70 8.28
C ASP A 149 -12.97 2.37 9.28
N SER A 150 -12.66 1.70 10.38
CA SER A 150 -11.67 2.19 11.34
C SER A 150 -10.28 2.32 10.72
N LEU A 151 -9.90 1.40 9.85
CA LEU A 151 -8.58 1.38 9.22
C LEU A 151 -8.48 2.41 8.10
N PHE A 152 -9.33 2.33 7.08
CA PHE A 152 -9.16 3.13 5.87
C PHE A 152 -9.85 4.49 5.96
N LYS A 153 -11.12 4.53 6.43
CA LYS A 153 -11.86 5.80 6.54
C LYS A 153 -11.41 6.66 7.70
N LYS A 154 -10.81 6.06 8.74
CA LYS A 154 -10.30 6.79 9.89
C LYS A 154 -8.77 6.80 9.94
N PHE A 155 -8.13 5.67 10.20
CA PHE A 155 -6.69 5.63 10.46
C PHE A 155 -5.84 6.18 9.31
N PHE A 156 -6.04 5.68 8.08
CA PHE A 156 -5.34 6.19 6.90
C PHE A 156 -5.74 7.62 6.54
N ALA A 157 -7.04 7.93 6.51
CA ALA A 157 -7.50 9.28 6.21
C ALA A 157 -6.89 10.33 7.16
N GLY A 158 -6.88 10.06 8.46
CA GLY A 158 -6.26 10.94 9.45
C GLY A 158 -4.74 11.04 9.26
N LEU A 159 -4.03 9.92 9.08
CA LEU A 159 -2.58 9.98 8.81
C LEU A 159 -2.24 10.75 7.54
N LYS A 160 -2.99 10.55 6.44
CA LYS A 160 -2.77 11.26 5.16
C LYS A 160 -3.04 12.75 5.30
N ALA A 161 -4.13 13.14 5.97
CA ALA A 161 -4.45 14.55 6.19
C ALA A 161 -3.35 15.23 7.03
N GLU A 162 -2.90 14.60 8.11
CA GLU A 162 -1.82 15.14 8.93
C GLU A 162 -0.50 15.21 8.15
N ALA A 163 -0.15 14.14 7.43
CA ALA A 163 1.08 14.05 6.65
C ALA A 163 1.13 15.12 5.56
N PHE A 164 0.01 15.34 4.86
CA PHE A 164 -0.11 16.41 3.88
C PHE A 164 0.16 17.78 4.50
N VAL A 165 -0.51 18.11 5.60
CA VAL A 165 -0.35 19.42 6.26
C VAL A 165 1.10 19.65 6.67
N VAL A 166 1.74 18.63 7.25
CA VAL A 166 3.14 18.71 7.69
C VAL A 166 4.09 18.87 6.50
N GLU A 167 3.99 18.03 5.48
CA GLU A 167 4.89 18.07 4.31
C GLU A 167 4.70 19.34 3.47
N TYR A 168 3.45 19.76 3.25
CA TYR A 168 3.12 20.99 2.52
C TYR A 168 3.72 22.21 3.21
N THR A 169 3.48 22.35 4.52
CA THR A 169 3.99 23.49 5.28
C THR A 169 5.52 23.50 5.26
N HIS A 170 6.16 22.33 5.41
CA HIS A 170 7.62 22.22 5.37
C HIS A 170 8.22 22.62 4.02
N GLU A 171 7.71 22.06 2.91
CA GLU A 171 8.28 22.35 1.59
C GLU A 171 7.93 23.78 1.11
N LEU A 172 6.76 24.33 1.48
CA LEU A 172 6.44 25.74 1.21
C LEU A 172 7.39 26.69 1.95
N GLN A 173 7.56 26.51 3.26
CA GLN A 173 8.48 27.34 4.06
C GLN A 173 9.89 27.29 3.50
N LYS A 174 10.39 26.10 3.20
CA LYS A 174 11.72 25.89 2.61
C LYS A 174 11.88 26.55 1.24
N ALA A 175 10.83 26.54 0.42
CA ALA A 175 10.84 27.22 -0.87
C ALA A 175 10.86 28.74 -0.68
N GLN A 176 10.07 29.27 0.26
CA GLN A 176 10.05 30.70 0.61
C GLN A 176 11.41 31.18 1.13
N GLU A 177 12.05 30.42 2.02
CA GLU A 177 13.40 30.72 2.53
C GLU A 177 14.44 30.76 1.40
N LYS A 178 14.36 29.83 0.44
CA LYS A 178 15.26 29.84 -0.72
C LYS A 178 15.01 31.04 -1.65
N TYR A 179 13.76 31.43 -1.81
CA TYR A 179 13.41 32.62 -2.59
C TYR A 179 13.93 33.91 -1.92
N ALA A 180 13.71 34.06 -0.61
CA ALA A 180 14.23 35.18 0.17
C ALA A 180 15.76 35.26 0.14
N ALA A 181 16.44 34.11 0.10
CA ALA A 181 17.90 34.03 -0.04
C ALA A 181 18.42 34.21 -1.49
N GLY A 182 17.57 34.56 -2.45
CA GLY A 182 17.95 34.72 -3.87
C GLY A 182 18.34 33.43 -4.59
N LYS A 183 18.04 32.25 -4.00
CA LYS A 183 18.36 30.93 -4.58
C LYS A 183 17.30 30.44 -5.57
N LEU A 184 16.12 31.08 -5.60
CA LEU A 184 15.07 30.83 -6.58
C LEU A 184 14.83 32.11 -7.38
N LYS A 185 14.66 31.96 -8.70
CA LYS A 185 14.41 33.09 -9.61
C LYS A 185 12.99 33.64 -9.51
N SER A 186 12.03 32.82 -9.07
CA SER A 186 10.61 33.16 -8.96
C SER A 186 10.08 32.78 -7.59
N ALA A 187 9.02 33.46 -7.17
CA ALA A 187 8.29 33.12 -5.96
C ALA A 187 7.80 31.65 -6.02
N PRO A 188 7.75 30.93 -4.88
CA PRO A 188 7.20 29.59 -4.82
C PRO A 188 5.73 29.57 -5.25
N ASP A 189 5.35 28.58 -6.06
CA ASP A 189 3.97 28.32 -6.44
C ASP A 189 3.32 27.37 -5.40
N PRO A 190 2.38 27.86 -4.57
CA PRO A 190 1.74 27.03 -3.54
C PRO A 190 0.88 25.91 -4.11
N ASP A 191 0.21 26.13 -5.26
CA ASP A 191 -0.67 25.14 -5.87
C ASP A 191 0.14 23.95 -6.41
N LEU A 192 1.27 24.24 -7.06
CA LEU A 192 2.20 23.20 -7.52
C LEU A 192 2.78 22.40 -6.34
N ILE A 193 3.17 23.06 -5.24
CA ILE A 193 3.69 22.36 -4.05
C ILE A 193 2.60 21.48 -3.43
N ALA A 194 1.35 21.96 -3.36
CA ALA A 194 0.23 21.18 -2.87
C ALA A 194 -0.03 19.95 -3.75
N GLU A 195 -0.04 20.10 -5.07
CA GLU A 195 -0.22 18.97 -6.00
C GLU A 195 0.90 17.94 -5.86
N GLN A 196 2.15 18.39 -5.71
CA GLN A 196 3.30 17.53 -5.47
C GLN A 196 3.16 16.74 -4.15
N MET A 197 2.78 17.41 -3.06
CA MET A 197 2.63 16.77 -1.76
C MET A 197 1.43 15.82 -1.72
N ALA A 198 0.30 16.20 -2.31
CA ALA A 198 -0.86 15.32 -2.46
C ALA A 198 -0.49 14.05 -3.24
N THR A 199 0.25 14.20 -4.34
CA THR A 199 0.74 13.07 -5.16
C THR A 199 1.68 12.16 -4.36
N LEU A 200 2.63 12.74 -3.62
CA LEU A 200 3.55 11.98 -2.76
C LEU A 200 2.78 11.19 -1.70
N ILE A 201 1.90 11.85 -0.95
CA ILE A 201 1.15 11.23 0.17
C ILE A 201 0.20 10.13 -0.32
N ASN A 202 -0.48 10.33 -1.46
CA ASN A 202 -1.30 9.27 -2.06
C ASN A 202 -0.45 8.08 -2.53
N ALA A 203 0.77 8.30 -3.01
CA ALA A 203 1.64 7.21 -3.44
C ALA A 203 2.23 6.45 -2.23
N ASP A 204 2.64 7.15 -1.17
CA ASP A 204 3.23 6.57 0.04
C ASP A 204 2.21 5.79 0.87
N PHE A 205 1.08 6.42 1.23
CA PHE A 205 0.04 5.79 2.04
C PHE A 205 -0.90 4.88 1.22
N GLY A 206 -0.77 4.85 -0.11
CA GLY A 206 -1.73 4.19 -0.98
C GLY A 206 -3.06 4.95 -1.12
N GLU A 207 -4.11 4.24 -1.51
CA GLU A 207 -5.42 4.82 -1.87
C GLU A 207 -5.31 5.85 -3.02
N LEU A 208 -4.61 5.45 -4.08
CA LEU A 208 -4.40 6.25 -5.30
C LEU A 208 -5.73 6.50 -6.01
N HIS A 209 -6.22 7.72 -6.22
CA HIS A 209 -7.50 7.93 -6.92
C HIS A 209 -7.56 7.37 -8.38
N LEU A 210 -7.86 6.07 -8.54
CA LEU A 210 -7.68 5.33 -9.80
C LEU A 210 -8.57 5.89 -10.91
N LYS A 211 -9.77 6.35 -10.54
CA LYS A 211 -10.65 7.08 -11.45
C LYS A 211 -9.98 8.37 -11.93
N ARG A 212 -9.52 9.27 -11.04
CA ARG A 212 -8.79 10.49 -11.47
C ARG A 212 -7.56 10.19 -12.32
N MET A 213 -6.97 9.01 -12.13
CA MET A 213 -5.84 8.54 -12.93
C MET A 213 -6.23 7.93 -14.29
N GLY A 214 -7.49 7.99 -14.71
CA GLY A 214 -7.90 7.50 -16.03
C GLY A 214 -7.96 5.98 -16.16
N ARG A 215 -8.00 5.24 -15.04
CA ARG A 215 -7.91 3.77 -15.08
C ARG A 215 -9.14 3.12 -15.68
N ASN A 216 -8.90 2.15 -16.55
CA ASN A 216 -9.94 1.28 -17.09
C ASN A 216 -10.43 0.29 -16.00
N PRO A 217 -11.73 0.26 -15.67
CA PRO A 217 -12.25 -0.58 -14.60
C PRO A 217 -12.14 -2.09 -14.87
N THR A 218 -12.23 -2.53 -16.13
CA THR A 218 -12.06 -3.95 -16.50
C THR A 218 -10.63 -4.41 -16.21
N LEU A 219 -9.63 -3.61 -16.65
CA LEU A 219 -8.22 -3.91 -16.38
C LEU A 219 -7.93 -3.88 -14.88
N GLN A 220 -8.53 -2.97 -14.13
CA GLN A 220 -8.37 -2.92 -12.67
C GLN A 220 -8.94 -4.18 -12.00
N LYS A 221 -10.12 -4.66 -12.42
CA LYS A 221 -10.69 -5.90 -11.87
C LYS A 221 -9.87 -7.14 -12.25
N LEU A 222 -9.34 -7.18 -13.47
CA LEU A 222 -8.41 -8.22 -13.88
C LEU A 222 -7.11 -8.20 -13.05
N ALA A 223 -6.53 -7.02 -12.84
CA ALA A 223 -5.37 -6.85 -11.95
C ALA A 223 -5.70 -7.30 -10.51
N ARG A 224 -6.90 -7.01 -10.01
CA ARG A 224 -7.38 -7.49 -8.70
C ARG A 224 -7.62 -9.00 -8.68
N LEU A 225 -7.79 -9.68 -9.81
CA LEU A 225 -7.75 -11.15 -9.85
C LEU A 225 -6.31 -11.66 -9.78
N ILE A 226 -5.37 -11.02 -10.48
CA ILE A 226 -3.99 -11.48 -10.67
C ILE A 226 -3.02 -11.01 -9.57
N LEU A 227 -3.38 -10.02 -8.76
CA LEU A 227 -2.52 -9.45 -7.72
C LEU A 227 -3.31 -9.30 -6.42
N LEU A 228 -2.69 -9.58 -5.28
CA LEU A 228 -3.32 -9.50 -3.96
C LEU A 228 -3.86 -8.10 -3.66
N ALA A 229 -3.06 -7.07 -3.95
CA ALA A 229 -3.40 -5.67 -3.76
C ALA A 229 -2.72 -4.86 -4.90
N PRO A 230 -3.35 -4.79 -6.10
CA PRO A 230 -2.74 -4.17 -7.26
C PRO A 230 -2.51 -2.67 -7.07
N ASP A 231 -3.45 -1.97 -6.45
CA ASP A 231 -3.39 -0.54 -6.14
C ASP A 231 -2.31 -0.21 -5.11
N TRP A 232 -2.23 -1.00 -4.03
CA TRP A 232 -1.09 -0.91 -3.10
C TRP A 232 0.25 -1.19 -3.79
N THR A 233 0.30 -2.16 -4.71
CA THR A 233 1.53 -2.48 -5.43
C THR A 233 1.92 -1.34 -6.38
N GLU A 234 0.94 -0.75 -7.04
CA GLU A 234 1.13 0.42 -7.89
C GLU A 234 1.62 1.63 -7.10
N SER A 235 1.02 1.93 -5.95
CA SER A 235 1.40 3.08 -5.12
C SER A 235 2.87 3.01 -4.70
N ASN A 236 3.29 1.85 -4.20
CA ASN A 236 4.70 1.56 -3.89
C ASN A 236 5.62 1.67 -5.10
N PHE A 237 5.14 1.28 -6.28
CA PHE A 237 5.95 1.37 -7.49
C PHE A 237 6.08 2.82 -7.96
N ARG A 238 5.00 3.61 -7.89
CA ARG A 238 5.00 5.04 -8.21
C ARG A 238 5.95 5.83 -7.31
N THR A 239 6.02 5.52 -6.01
CA THR A 239 6.97 6.22 -5.13
C THR A 239 8.42 6.00 -5.54
N VAL A 240 8.80 4.80 -5.97
CA VAL A 240 10.19 4.50 -6.40
C VAL A 240 10.47 5.01 -7.79
N THR A 241 9.59 4.72 -8.73
CA THR A 241 9.77 5.06 -10.14
C THR A 241 9.70 6.56 -10.36
N GLY A 242 8.97 7.27 -9.50
CA GLY A 242 8.97 8.73 -9.41
C GLY A 242 10.37 9.33 -9.24
N MET A 243 11.35 8.61 -8.66
CA MET A 243 12.75 9.07 -8.59
C MET A 243 13.45 9.13 -9.96
N ILE A 244 12.94 8.39 -10.95
CA ILE A 244 13.53 8.19 -12.28
C ILE A 244 12.51 8.68 -13.33
N PRO A 245 12.60 9.93 -13.81
CA PRO A 245 11.59 10.52 -14.70
C PRO A 245 11.23 9.68 -15.94
N VAL A 246 12.22 9.02 -16.54
CA VAL A 246 12.03 8.16 -17.72
C VAL A 246 11.14 6.96 -17.39
N LEU A 247 11.39 6.32 -16.25
CA LEU A 247 10.62 5.16 -15.80
C LEU A 247 9.21 5.57 -15.39
N ASN A 248 9.06 6.70 -14.69
CA ASN A 248 7.74 7.23 -14.33
C ASN A 248 6.88 7.53 -15.57
N LYS A 249 7.44 8.19 -16.58
CA LYS A 249 6.74 8.45 -17.86
C LYS A 249 6.34 7.17 -18.57
N TRP A 250 7.20 6.15 -18.57
CA TRP A 250 6.89 4.85 -19.16
C TRP A 250 5.72 4.17 -18.44
N ILE A 251 5.70 4.22 -17.11
CA ILE A 251 4.60 3.68 -16.30
C ILE A 251 3.32 4.44 -16.58
N ASP A 252 3.33 5.78 -16.51
CA ASP A 252 2.15 6.61 -16.79
C ASP A 252 1.57 6.27 -18.19
N LYS A 253 2.42 6.09 -19.19
CA LYS A 253 2.00 5.66 -20.53
C LYS A 253 1.36 4.26 -20.54
N MET A 254 1.98 3.26 -19.91
CA MET A 254 1.42 1.91 -19.84
C MET A 254 0.12 1.85 -19.05
N THR A 255 0.04 2.67 -18.01
CA THR A 255 -1.05 2.66 -17.04
C THR A 255 -2.24 3.50 -17.47
N GLY A 256 -2.04 4.38 -18.44
CA GLY A 256 -2.99 5.43 -18.79
C GLY A 256 -3.09 6.53 -17.73
N GLY A 257 -2.09 6.59 -16.82
CA GLY A 257 -2.04 7.52 -15.70
C GLY A 257 -1.83 8.98 -16.12
N VAL A 258 -2.28 9.88 -15.26
CA VAL A 258 -1.97 11.32 -15.39
C VAL A 258 -0.48 11.52 -15.08
N PRO A 259 0.27 12.28 -15.90
CA PRO A 259 1.66 12.60 -15.63
C PRO A 259 1.83 13.24 -14.26
N ALA A 260 2.86 12.84 -13.52
CA ALA A 260 3.20 13.50 -12.26
C ALA A 260 3.53 14.99 -12.47
N PRO A 261 3.24 15.87 -11.48
CA PRO A 261 3.55 17.29 -11.58
C PRO A 261 5.06 17.53 -11.77
N PRO A 262 5.46 18.64 -12.43
CA PRO A 262 6.86 18.95 -12.67
C PRO A 262 7.68 18.96 -11.38
N GLY A 263 8.88 18.36 -11.38
CA GLY A 263 9.79 18.36 -10.23
C GLY A 263 9.54 17.27 -9.18
N MET A 264 8.56 16.38 -9.39
CA MET A 264 8.28 15.26 -8.48
C MET A 264 9.47 14.32 -8.24
N ASP A 265 10.39 14.20 -9.20
CA ASP A 265 11.58 13.38 -9.05
C ASP A 265 12.48 13.81 -7.88
N ARG A 266 12.62 15.12 -7.70
CA ARG A 266 13.36 15.68 -6.57
C ARG A 266 12.64 15.43 -5.24
N ILE A 267 11.31 15.50 -5.25
CA ILE A 267 10.48 15.21 -4.08
C ILE A 267 10.62 13.74 -3.68
N TYR A 268 10.46 12.80 -4.62
CA TYR A 268 10.63 11.37 -4.34
C TYR A 268 12.04 11.00 -3.90
N ARG A 269 13.09 11.59 -4.51
CA ARG A 269 14.48 11.33 -4.06
C ARG A 269 14.73 11.79 -2.62
N LYS A 270 14.23 12.97 -2.24
CA LYS A 270 14.32 13.44 -0.85
C LYS A 270 13.55 12.54 0.11
N PHE A 271 12.35 12.13 -0.28
CA PHE A 271 11.51 11.20 0.48
C PHE A 271 12.25 9.87 0.72
N TRP A 272 12.73 9.22 -0.34
CA TRP A 272 13.45 7.95 -0.21
C TRP A 272 14.79 8.06 0.50
N GLY A 273 15.53 9.16 0.31
CA GLY A 273 16.76 9.42 1.07
C GLY A 273 16.50 9.46 2.57
N ARG A 274 15.39 10.09 2.98
CA ARG A 274 14.96 10.15 4.39
C ARG A 274 14.51 8.79 4.91
N VAL A 275 13.68 8.08 4.15
CA VAL A 275 13.21 6.72 4.50
C VAL A 275 14.41 5.79 4.69
N ALA A 276 15.34 5.77 3.74
CA ALA A 276 16.55 4.95 3.80
C ALA A 276 17.41 5.30 5.02
N LEU A 277 17.64 6.59 5.28
CA LEU A 277 18.40 7.04 6.45
C LEU A 277 17.74 6.61 7.76
N ARG A 278 16.43 6.82 7.91
CA ARG A 278 15.69 6.45 9.12
C ARG A 278 15.66 4.93 9.33
N ILE A 279 15.48 4.13 8.26
CA ILE A 279 15.55 2.67 8.33
C ILE A 279 16.95 2.24 8.77
N ALA A 280 18.01 2.79 8.17
CA ALA A 280 19.39 2.44 8.52
C ALA A 280 19.68 2.75 10.00
N VAL A 281 19.37 3.97 10.45
CA VAL A 281 19.58 4.39 11.85
C VAL A 281 18.75 3.54 12.82
N ALA A 282 17.46 3.32 12.53
CA ALA A 282 16.60 2.51 13.38
C ALA A 282 17.07 1.05 13.46
N THR A 283 17.54 0.49 12.33
CA THR A 283 18.08 -0.87 12.29
C THR A 283 19.35 -0.97 13.12
N ILE A 284 20.29 -0.02 12.99
CA ILE A 284 21.52 0.00 13.77
C ILE A 284 21.20 0.08 15.27
N ILE A 285 20.34 1.03 15.68
CA ILE A 285 19.96 1.20 17.09
C ILE A 285 19.28 -0.06 17.64
N ALA A 286 18.28 -0.59 16.93
CA ALA A 286 17.56 -1.79 17.37
C ALA A 286 18.47 -3.03 17.43
N GLN A 287 19.40 -3.16 16.49
CA GLN A 287 20.37 -4.24 16.49
C GLN A 287 21.30 -4.15 17.70
N LEU A 288 21.81 -2.95 18.01
CA LEU A 288 22.63 -2.70 19.20
C LEU A 288 21.86 -2.96 20.51
N LEU A 289 20.58 -2.58 20.58
CA LEU A 289 19.76 -2.79 21.78
C LEU A 289 19.39 -4.26 22.01
N LEU A 290 19.02 -5.00 20.96
CA LEU A 290 18.56 -6.38 21.09
C LEU A 290 19.73 -7.37 21.18
N ASN A 291 20.76 -7.14 20.37
CA ASN A 291 21.85 -8.10 20.19
C ASN A 291 23.17 -7.63 20.82
N GLY A 292 23.25 -6.39 21.32
CA GLY A 292 24.39 -5.91 22.11
C GLY A 292 25.71 -6.01 21.35
N LYS A 293 26.76 -6.44 22.08
CA LYS A 293 28.07 -6.85 21.55
C LYS A 293 28.08 -8.35 21.23
N ASP A 294 27.13 -8.82 20.44
CA ASP A 294 27.28 -10.14 19.83
C ASP A 294 28.43 -10.04 18.82
N ASP A 295 29.65 -10.18 19.33
CA ASP A 295 30.92 -10.01 18.59
C ASP A 295 31.27 -11.26 17.78
N SER A 296 30.30 -12.16 17.54
CA SER A 296 30.54 -13.33 16.70
C SER A 296 30.94 -12.88 15.29
N GLU A 297 32.10 -13.33 14.81
CA GLU A 297 32.58 -13.03 13.46
C GLU A 297 31.54 -13.40 12.39
N GLU A 298 30.75 -14.46 12.63
CA GLU A 298 29.63 -14.84 11.77
C GLU A 298 28.55 -13.76 11.72
N PHE A 299 28.18 -13.16 12.86
CA PHE A 299 27.20 -12.08 12.90
C PHE A 299 27.69 -10.86 12.12
N ILE A 300 28.93 -10.44 12.33
CA ILE A 300 29.53 -9.32 11.60
C ILE A 300 29.63 -9.65 10.10
N LYS A 301 30.09 -10.85 9.73
CA LYS A 301 30.24 -11.27 8.33
C LYS A 301 28.90 -11.40 7.60
N GLU A 302 27.86 -11.84 8.30
CA GLU A 302 26.49 -11.96 7.78
C GLU A 302 25.80 -10.59 7.68
N GLN A 303 26.05 -9.69 8.64
CA GLN A 303 25.46 -8.34 8.71
C GLN A 303 26.26 -7.23 8.01
N MET A 304 27.53 -7.43 7.67
CA MET A 304 28.36 -6.39 7.03
C MET A 304 28.91 -6.81 5.67
N LEU A 305 29.24 -8.08 5.44
CA LEU A 305 30.23 -8.40 4.41
C LEU A 305 29.76 -9.23 3.20
N SER A 306 28.71 -10.07 3.26
CA SER A 306 28.58 -11.10 2.20
C SER A 306 27.30 -11.17 1.36
N ASN A 307 26.12 -10.64 1.76
CA ASN A 307 24.90 -10.77 0.91
C ASN A 307 23.78 -9.76 1.22
N ARG A 308 24.07 -8.68 1.95
CA ARG A 308 23.05 -7.82 2.56
C ARG A 308 22.27 -6.97 1.57
N PHE A 309 22.94 -6.49 0.51
CA PHE A 309 22.29 -5.73 -0.56
C PHE A 309 21.40 -6.63 -1.44
N ASN A 310 21.87 -7.85 -1.75
CA ASN A 310 21.14 -8.80 -2.59
C ASN A 310 19.84 -9.30 -1.93
N LYS A 311 19.77 -9.31 -0.60
CA LYS A 311 18.59 -9.78 0.16
C LYS A 311 17.88 -8.71 0.98
N LEU A 312 18.31 -7.44 0.89
CA LEU A 312 17.73 -6.31 1.65
C LEU A 312 17.76 -6.48 3.18
N ARG A 313 18.60 -7.38 3.69
CA ARG A 313 18.69 -7.70 5.13
C ARG A 313 19.22 -6.55 5.98
N TRP A 314 19.69 -5.48 5.35
CA TRP A 314 20.10 -4.25 6.04
C TRP A 314 18.90 -3.46 6.60
N THR A 315 17.68 -3.82 6.18
CA THR A 315 16.42 -3.27 6.70
C THR A 315 15.80 -4.15 7.79
N GLU A 316 16.46 -5.24 8.14
CA GLU A 316 15.96 -6.26 9.08
C GLU A 316 16.76 -6.25 10.38
N ILE A 317 16.04 -6.40 11.49
CA ILE A 317 16.62 -6.61 12.82
C ILE A 317 16.53 -8.07 13.20
N ASP A 318 17.56 -8.60 13.85
CA ASP A 318 17.53 -9.94 14.43
C ASP A 318 16.75 -9.90 15.75
N ILE A 319 15.62 -10.61 15.80
CA ILE A 319 14.75 -10.73 16.96
C ILE A 319 14.77 -12.15 17.57
N THR A 320 15.75 -12.98 17.18
CA THR A 320 15.91 -14.35 17.67
C THR A 320 16.02 -14.37 19.20
N ARG A 321 16.74 -13.40 19.78
CA ARG A 321 16.87 -13.29 21.24
C ARG A 321 15.53 -13.06 21.94
N LEU A 322 14.65 -12.25 21.35
CA LEU A 322 13.31 -12.03 21.89
C LEU A 322 12.49 -13.33 21.86
N TYR A 323 12.57 -14.10 20.76
CA TYR A 323 11.92 -15.42 20.68
C TYR A 323 12.43 -16.37 21.76
N ARG A 324 13.75 -16.44 21.95
CA ARG A 324 14.37 -17.27 23.01
C ARG A 324 13.96 -16.81 24.42
N MET A 325 13.88 -15.50 24.66
CA MET A 325 13.40 -14.95 25.94
C MET A 325 11.93 -15.30 26.21
N LEU A 326 11.12 -15.46 25.17
CA LEU A 326 9.73 -15.91 25.28
C LEU A 326 9.59 -17.44 25.36
N GLY A 327 10.70 -18.20 25.39
CA GLY A 327 10.70 -19.66 25.41
C GLY A 327 10.27 -20.30 24.09
N ILE A 328 10.28 -19.54 22.99
CA ILE A 328 9.91 -20.05 21.66
C ILE A 328 11.16 -20.65 21.01
N ASP A 329 11.11 -21.96 20.72
CA ASP A 329 12.17 -22.61 19.96
C ASP A 329 12.26 -22.00 18.55
N THR A 330 13.48 -21.72 18.15
CA THR A 330 13.79 -21.11 16.86
C THR A 330 14.21 -22.15 15.82
N GLU A 331 14.35 -23.42 16.21
CA GLU A 331 14.81 -24.54 15.36
C GLU A 331 16.18 -24.24 14.73
N GLY A 332 17.04 -23.52 15.47
CA GLY A 332 18.33 -23.04 14.97
C GLY A 332 18.25 -21.94 13.91
N GLN A 333 17.06 -21.44 13.57
CA GLN A 333 16.88 -20.40 12.55
C GLN A 333 16.82 -19.00 13.15
N ARG A 334 17.58 -18.05 12.57
CA ARG A 334 17.43 -16.63 12.91
C ARG A 334 16.01 -16.16 12.57
N LYS A 335 15.38 -15.46 13.51
CA LYS A 335 14.11 -14.77 13.30
C LYS A 335 14.40 -13.29 13.08
N THR A 336 13.98 -12.75 11.94
CA THR A 336 14.20 -11.35 11.61
C THR A 336 12.89 -10.58 11.50
N PHE A 337 12.95 -9.27 11.76
CA PHE A 337 11.84 -8.35 11.57
C PHE A 337 12.27 -7.18 10.69
N SER A 338 11.53 -6.92 9.61
CA SER A 338 11.82 -5.77 8.75
C SER A 338 11.29 -4.48 9.35
N ILE A 339 12.18 -3.52 9.62
CA ILE A 339 11.78 -2.16 10.00
C ILE A 339 11.17 -1.43 8.80
N GLY A 340 11.77 -1.60 7.62
CA GLY A 340 11.31 -0.96 6.37
C GLY A 340 9.93 -1.43 5.90
N GLY A 341 9.59 -2.70 6.12
CA GLY A 341 8.26 -3.23 5.79
C GLY A 341 7.91 -3.06 4.32
N HIS A 342 6.89 -2.26 4.01
CA HIS A 342 6.42 -2.03 2.63
C HIS A 342 7.42 -1.23 1.79
N PHE A 343 8.31 -0.42 2.39
CA PHE A 343 9.35 0.30 1.65
C PHE A 343 10.36 -0.63 0.96
N SER A 344 10.45 -1.88 1.39
CA SER A 344 11.29 -2.89 0.73
C SER A 344 10.58 -3.60 -0.42
N ASP A 345 9.27 -3.38 -0.62
CA ASP A 345 8.50 -4.05 -1.68
C ASP A 345 8.98 -3.74 -3.11
N PRO A 346 9.30 -2.49 -3.47
CA PRO A 346 9.79 -2.19 -4.81
C PRO A 346 11.12 -2.90 -5.12
N LEU A 347 11.97 -3.09 -4.12
CA LEU A 347 13.24 -3.77 -4.28
C LEU A 347 13.05 -5.29 -4.51
N LYS A 348 11.93 -5.87 -4.05
CA LYS A 348 11.54 -7.25 -4.38
C LYS A 348 11.19 -7.41 -5.87
N LEU A 349 10.95 -6.34 -6.61
CA LEU A 349 10.66 -6.41 -8.05
C LEU A 349 11.87 -6.78 -8.90
N ILE A 350 13.09 -6.55 -8.38
CA ILE A 350 14.32 -7.05 -8.99
C ILE A 350 14.25 -8.59 -9.09
N GLU A 351 13.49 -9.23 -8.20
CA GLU A 351 13.22 -10.65 -8.21
C GLU A 351 11.72 -10.94 -8.44
N ALA A 352 11.25 -10.81 -9.69
CA ALA A 352 9.85 -11.00 -10.07
C ALA A 352 9.19 -12.29 -9.50
N TRP A 353 9.98 -13.36 -9.33
CA TRP A 353 9.53 -14.60 -8.69
C TRP A 353 9.21 -14.46 -7.19
N ARG A 354 9.97 -13.65 -6.44
CA ARG A 354 9.63 -13.37 -5.03
C ARG A 354 8.35 -12.54 -4.93
N LEU A 355 8.12 -11.64 -5.88
CA LEU A 355 6.88 -10.88 -5.96
C LEU A 355 5.68 -11.80 -6.21
N SER A 356 5.78 -12.77 -7.13
CA SER A 356 4.67 -13.69 -7.42
C SER A 356 4.33 -14.57 -6.22
N LYS A 357 5.32 -15.04 -5.45
CA LYS A 357 5.08 -15.76 -4.19
C LYS A 357 4.37 -14.90 -3.13
N GLY A 358 4.82 -13.66 -2.95
CA GLY A 358 4.33 -12.77 -1.89
C GLY A 358 3.07 -11.96 -2.23
N LYS A 359 2.77 -11.73 -3.52
CA LYS A 359 1.68 -10.88 -4.00
C LYS A 359 0.78 -11.53 -5.06
N GLY A 360 1.07 -12.75 -5.50
CA GLY A 360 0.16 -13.51 -6.36
C GLY A 360 -1.16 -13.83 -5.65
N PRO A 361 -2.24 -14.09 -6.39
CA PRO A 361 -3.55 -14.40 -5.85
C PRO A 361 -3.53 -15.72 -5.09
N PRO A 362 -4.53 -15.95 -4.24
CA PRO A 362 -4.69 -17.22 -3.54
C PRO A 362 -4.57 -18.43 -4.48
N GLY A 363 -5.17 -18.37 -5.67
CA GLY A 363 -5.09 -19.45 -6.67
C GLY A 363 -3.67 -19.74 -7.15
N THR A 364 -2.88 -18.72 -7.51
CA THR A 364 -1.48 -18.94 -7.94
C THR A 364 -0.59 -19.38 -6.79
N ARG A 365 -0.89 -18.96 -5.55
CA ARG A 365 -0.16 -19.45 -4.36
C ARG A 365 -0.47 -20.91 -4.09
N ILE A 366 -1.72 -21.32 -4.19
CA ILE A 366 -2.12 -22.72 -4.04
C ILE A 366 -1.47 -23.56 -5.15
N ALA A 367 -1.58 -23.14 -6.41
CA ALA A 367 -0.94 -23.84 -7.53
C ALA A 367 0.58 -23.90 -7.37
N GLY A 368 1.21 -22.79 -6.96
CA GLY A 368 2.63 -22.73 -6.67
C GLY A 368 3.04 -23.66 -5.54
N ALA A 369 2.31 -23.64 -4.42
CA ALA A 369 2.55 -24.50 -3.27
C ALA A 369 2.37 -25.99 -3.62
N LEU A 370 1.31 -26.33 -4.37
CA LEU A 370 1.06 -27.69 -4.87
C LEU A 370 2.19 -28.17 -5.79
N GLY A 371 2.74 -27.28 -6.63
CA GLY A 371 3.86 -27.60 -7.51
C GLY A 371 5.21 -27.69 -6.79
N THR A 372 5.46 -26.85 -5.78
CA THR A 372 6.73 -26.82 -5.04
C THR A 372 6.76 -27.72 -3.81
N GLY A 373 5.63 -28.33 -3.44
CA GLY A 373 5.49 -29.13 -2.21
C GLY A 373 5.84 -28.34 -0.94
N THR A 374 5.68 -27.02 -0.96
CA THR A 374 6.05 -26.12 0.15
C THR A 374 5.00 -25.05 0.36
N ASP A 375 4.60 -24.83 1.62
CA ASP A 375 3.59 -23.84 1.98
C ASP A 375 4.11 -22.40 1.81
N TRP A 376 3.27 -21.42 2.13
CA TRP A 376 3.64 -20.00 2.05
C TRP A 376 4.79 -19.60 2.99
N ALA A 377 5.07 -20.41 4.01
CA ALA A 377 6.19 -20.26 4.95
C ALA A 377 7.41 -21.11 4.56
N GLY A 378 7.36 -21.80 3.42
CA GLY A 378 8.43 -22.69 2.96
C GLY A 378 8.47 -24.04 3.68
N ARG A 379 7.46 -24.37 4.49
CA ARG A 379 7.36 -25.67 5.16
C ARG A 379 6.94 -26.74 4.15
N PRO A 380 7.62 -27.90 4.12
CA PRO A 380 7.28 -28.95 3.18
C PRO A 380 5.90 -29.55 3.48
N PHE A 381 5.17 -29.93 2.44
CA PHE A 381 3.96 -30.75 2.50
C PHE A 381 3.86 -31.63 1.25
N THR A 382 2.97 -32.62 1.24
CA THR A 382 2.77 -33.50 0.09
C THR A 382 2.20 -32.73 -1.09
N GLY A 383 3.07 -32.33 -2.02
CA GLY A 383 2.71 -31.67 -3.28
C GLY A 383 2.28 -32.65 -4.36
N VAL A 384 1.87 -32.13 -5.52
CA VAL A 384 1.44 -32.92 -6.68
C VAL A 384 2.58 -33.78 -7.22
N SER A 385 3.82 -33.30 -7.18
CA SER A 385 5.01 -34.10 -7.53
C SER A 385 5.14 -35.35 -6.66
N ALA A 386 4.95 -35.20 -5.34
CA ALA A 386 4.99 -36.34 -4.41
C ALA A 386 3.79 -37.30 -4.57
N MET A 387 2.68 -36.84 -5.14
CA MET A 387 1.53 -37.71 -5.47
C MET A 387 1.67 -38.43 -6.81
N LEU A 388 2.47 -37.90 -7.73
CA LEU A 388 2.64 -38.45 -9.08
C LEU A 388 3.84 -39.41 -9.23
N GLY A 389 4.66 -39.57 -8.17
CA GLY A 389 5.81 -40.48 -8.14
C GLY A 389 7.11 -39.74 -8.36
#